data_AF-A0A4Z0YFM4-F1
#
_entry.id   AF-A0A4Z0YFM4-F1
#
_cell.length_a   1.000
_cell.length_b   1.000
_cell.length_c   1.000
_cell.angle_alpha   90.00
_cell.angle_beta   90.00
_cell.angle_gamma   90.00
#
_symmetry.space_group_name_H-M   'P 1'
#
loop_
_entity.id
_entity.type
_entity.pdbx_description
1 polymer ?
#
loop_
_entity_poly.entity_id
_entity_poly.type
_entity_poly.pdbx_seq_one_letter_code
_entity_poly.pdbx_strand_id
1 'polypeptide(L)'
;MGIHEGFDMVPRLTGGTEDVRKWTRFIDIIQKYYQDDDRFKLCNGYIEFTSGEHPMLPLDGNNFVRFSSKVCGDGSVCGYIRSVRQIAESIFGFRIRPWTESADQYGFYDLRDVHDSYRYSFENTAMTASRFAGDSSDYPSNLDTDNLFEALEIPSKGRGLVARCNIRSGTRILCEKPLLIIRNTSPELLHRDVASKLKSLSKEEQRQFLSLHNNFPGRHAFAGIVKTNALPCGPGAIIGGIFPKICRINHSCFSNCHNSWNDETQQETIHAIKDILAGEEITISYDHSGPASVRQAHLQPNFGFNCQCELCTLPPEELQASDNRRGLIQQLDEQVGDAFTMSTEPLVSLQACQALLGVLIDEYGSHDMALIPRLYYDAFQIAITHGDQARAKVFAERSYKARVACEGEDSPATKKVKGLMQNPASHSSFALCSKMWKTSKTSQPKNLGINEFEKWLWRH
;
A
#
# COMPACT_ATOMS: atom_id res chain seq x y z
N MET A 1 -22.86 20.91 2.25
CA MET A 1 -22.48 19.84 3.20
C MET A 1 -21.01 20.05 3.51
N GLY A 2 -20.60 19.91 4.77
CA GLY A 2 -19.24 20.19 5.20
C GLY A 2 -18.30 18.99 5.02
N ILE A 3 -17.01 19.29 5.06
CA ILE A 3 -15.87 18.38 4.86
C ILE A 3 -15.21 18.17 6.23
N HIS A 4 -14.85 16.95 6.62
CA HIS A 4 -14.07 16.74 7.83
C HIS A 4 -12.58 17.04 7.59
N GLU A 5 -12.01 17.90 8.43
CA GLU A 5 -10.57 18.17 8.53
C GLU A 5 -10.10 17.74 9.93
N GLY A 6 -8.84 17.30 10.06
CA GLY A 6 -8.30 16.90 11.35
C GLY A 6 -6.83 16.50 11.34
N PHE A 7 -6.42 15.88 12.44
CA PHE A 7 -5.16 15.16 12.54
C PHE A 7 -5.27 13.94 13.44
N ASP A 8 -4.41 12.96 13.18
CA ASP A 8 -4.28 11.72 13.95
C ASP A 8 -2.92 11.63 14.66
N MET A 9 -2.88 10.93 15.79
CA MET A 9 -1.68 10.66 16.59
C MET A 9 -1.08 9.30 16.19
N VAL A 10 -0.10 9.30 15.29
CA VAL A 10 0.42 8.09 14.61
C VAL A 10 1.95 7.98 14.72
N PRO A 11 2.51 7.07 15.54
CA PRO A 11 1.82 6.10 16.39
C PRO A 11 1.12 6.76 17.59
N ARG A 12 0.11 6.04 18.13
CA ARG A 12 -0.58 6.38 19.38
C ARG A 12 0.41 6.62 20.52
N LEU A 13 -0.02 7.37 21.53
CA LEU A 13 0.75 7.49 22.76
C LEU A 13 0.88 6.13 23.46
N THR A 14 2.01 5.91 24.10
CA THR A 14 2.40 4.61 24.68
C THR A 14 2.10 4.48 26.17
N GLY A 15 1.57 5.52 26.81
CA GLY A 15 1.46 5.65 28.27
C GLY A 15 2.79 5.73 29.01
N GLY A 16 3.93 5.72 28.29
CA GLY A 16 5.24 5.97 28.88
C GLY A 16 5.35 7.39 29.42
N THR A 17 6.16 7.59 30.46
CA THR A 17 6.30 8.86 31.19
C THR A 17 6.61 10.08 30.33
N GLU A 18 7.36 9.92 29.23
CA GLU A 18 7.63 11.01 28.28
C GLU A 18 6.43 11.34 27.38
N ASP A 19 5.66 10.35 26.92
CA ASP A 19 4.43 10.58 26.16
C ASP A 19 3.36 11.24 27.05
N VAL A 20 3.22 10.79 28.30
CA VAL A 20 2.34 11.41 29.31
C VAL A 20 2.76 12.86 29.58
N ARG A 21 4.05 13.11 29.85
CA ARG A 21 4.58 14.46 30.10
C ARG A 21 4.37 15.41 28.92
N LYS A 22 4.48 14.89 27.69
CA LYS A 22 4.19 15.65 26.47
C LYS A 22 2.69 15.93 26.30
N TRP A 23 1.82 14.98 26.65
CA TRP A 23 0.38 15.21 26.63
C TRP A 23 -0.08 16.22 27.68
N THR A 24 0.40 16.13 28.93
CA THR A 24 0.14 17.16 29.95
C THR A 24 0.57 18.53 29.45
N ARG A 25 1.81 18.67 28.94
CA ARG A 25 2.31 19.93 28.38
C ARG A 25 1.49 20.43 27.18
N PHE A 26 0.97 19.54 26.34
CA PHE A 26 0.09 19.89 25.23
C PHE A 26 -1.23 20.46 25.75
N ILE A 27 -1.88 19.75 26.67
CA ILE A 27 -3.12 20.18 27.32
C ILE A 27 -2.94 21.51 28.08
N ASP A 28 -1.84 21.69 28.82
CA ASP A 28 -1.52 22.95 29.51
C ASP A 28 -1.43 24.14 28.53
N ILE A 29 -0.78 23.94 27.38
CA ILE A 29 -0.63 24.97 26.34
C ILE A 29 -1.98 25.25 25.67
N ILE A 30 -2.78 24.22 25.39
CA ILE A 30 -4.14 24.38 24.83
C ILE A 30 -5.05 25.15 25.80
N GLN A 31 -5.09 24.78 27.08
CA GLN A 31 -5.88 25.49 28.09
C GLN A 31 -5.48 26.97 28.19
N LYS A 32 -4.18 27.27 28.19
CA LYS A 32 -3.68 28.65 28.26
C LYS A 32 -3.92 29.46 26.97
N TYR A 33 -3.82 28.83 25.80
CA TYR A 33 -3.98 29.50 24.51
C TYR A 33 -5.44 29.92 24.25
N TYR A 34 -6.41 29.18 24.80
CA TYR A 34 -7.85 29.41 24.64
C TYR A 34 -8.56 29.80 25.94
N GLN A 35 -7.82 30.21 26.98
CA GLN A 35 -8.38 30.55 28.31
C GLN A 35 -9.44 31.67 28.27
N ASP A 36 -9.37 32.55 27.27
CA ASP A 36 -10.20 33.74 27.07
C ASP A 36 -11.16 33.59 25.85
N ASP A 37 -11.39 32.37 25.36
CA ASP A 37 -12.26 32.06 24.20
C ASP A 37 -13.64 31.54 24.66
N ASP A 38 -14.72 32.26 24.35
CA ASP A 38 -16.11 31.91 24.71
C ASP A 38 -16.58 30.54 24.17
N ARG A 39 -15.92 29.98 23.15
CA ARG A 39 -16.22 28.66 22.58
C ARG A 39 -15.36 27.54 23.17
N PHE A 40 -14.41 27.85 24.04
CA PHE A 40 -13.57 26.86 24.73
C PHE A 40 -14.19 26.43 26.06
N LYS A 41 -14.28 25.12 26.31
CA LYS A 41 -14.82 24.57 27.56
C LYS A 41 -13.93 23.48 28.13
N LEU A 42 -13.58 23.61 29.40
CA LEU A 42 -13.01 22.55 30.20
C LEU A 42 -14.13 21.76 30.87
N CYS A 43 -14.29 20.50 30.48
CA CYS A 43 -15.30 19.57 30.99
C CYS A 43 -14.65 18.50 31.88
N ASN A 44 -15.46 17.65 32.51
CA ASN A 44 -14.94 16.58 33.36
C ASN A 44 -14.26 15.48 32.52
N GLY A 45 -12.93 15.49 32.50
CA GLY A 45 -12.10 14.50 31.79
C GLY A 45 -11.69 14.89 30.35
N TYR A 46 -12.23 15.98 29.79
CA TYR A 46 -11.92 16.45 28.43
C TYR A 46 -12.09 17.96 28.26
N ILE A 47 -11.54 18.47 27.18
CA ILE A 47 -11.76 19.82 26.63
C ILE A 47 -12.70 19.68 25.43
N GLU A 48 -13.68 20.57 25.32
CA GLU A 48 -14.62 20.71 24.20
C GLU A 48 -14.44 22.10 23.56
N PHE A 49 -14.36 22.16 22.24
CA PHE A 49 -14.52 23.40 21.49
C PHE A 49 -15.92 23.43 20.90
N THR A 50 -16.82 24.30 21.39
CA THR A 50 -18.23 24.33 20.94
C THR A 50 -18.38 25.06 19.60
N SER A 51 -17.86 24.43 18.54
CA SER A 51 -17.91 24.91 17.16
C SER A 51 -17.82 23.72 16.18
N GLY A 52 -18.60 23.77 15.10
CA GLY A 52 -18.74 22.62 14.18
C GLY A 52 -19.39 21.43 14.88
N GLU A 53 -18.79 20.25 14.74
CA GLU A 53 -19.21 19.00 15.42
C GLU A 53 -18.54 18.81 16.80
N HIS A 54 -18.26 19.90 17.52
CA HIS A 54 -17.78 19.88 18.90
C HIS A 54 -16.50 19.04 19.12
N PRO A 55 -15.37 19.32 18.44
CA PRO A 55 -14.17 18.49 18.55
C PRO A 55 -13.60 18.51 19.97
N MET A 56 -13.17 17.33 20.44
CA MET A 56 -12.84 17.08 21.85
C MET A 56 -11.39 16.61 22.02
N LEU A 57 -10.71 17.07 23.08
CA LEU A 57 -9.40 16.56 23.52
C LEU A 57 -9.53 15.96 24.93
N PRO A 58 -9.23 14.66 25.15
CA PRO A 58 -9.23 14.10 26.49
C PRO A 58 -8.05 14.61 27.32
N LEU A 59 -8.26 14.80 28.62
CA LEU A 59 -7.19 15.23 29.53
C LEU A 59 -6.13 14.13 29.75
N ASP A 60 -6.54 12.87 29.64
CA ASP A 60 -5.62 11.73 29.46
C ASP A 60 -5.51 11.36 27.97
N GLY A 61 -4.29 11.42 27.42
CA GLY A 61 -4.00 11.12 26.03
C GLY A 61 -3.72 9.64 25.74
N ASN A 62 -3.72 8.75 26.74
CA ASN A 62 -3.36 7.34 26.59
C ASN A 62 -4.11 6.62 25.45
N ASN A 63 -5.41 6.91 25.31
CA ASN A 63 -6.27 6.34 24.27
C ASN A 63 -6.52 7.30 23.09
N PHE A 64 -5.94 8.50 23.06
CA PHE A 64 -6.22 9.51 22.03
C PHE A 64 -5.64 9.12 20.67
N VAL A 65 -6.47 9.16 19.63
CA VAL A 65 -6.06 8.83 18.25
C VAL A 65 -6.30 9.95 17.23
N ARG A 66 -7.26 10.84 17.46
CA ARG A 66 -7.77 11.82 16.47
C ARG A 66 -8.35 13.08 17.11
N PHE A 67 -8.10 14.24 16.50
CA PHE A 67 -8.87 15.48 16.70
C PHE A 67 -9.32 16.02 15.34
N SER A 68 -10.64 16.17 15.16
CA SER A 68 -11.25 16.50 13.86
C SER A 68 -12.67 17.01 14.00
N SER A 69 -13.15 17.81 13.05
CA SER A 69 -14.54 18.29 13.00
C SER A 69 -14.97 18.58 11.57
N LYS A 70 -16.27 18.48 11.27
CA LYS A 70 -16.82 18.93 9.98
C LYS A 70 -16.75 20.45 9.86
N VAL A 71 -16.03 20.91 8.83
CA VAL A 71 -15.91 22.31 8.43
C VAL A 71 -17.15 22.71 7.61
N CYS A 72 -17.90 23.70 8.11
CA CYS A 72 -19.11 24.23 7.49
C CYS A 72 -19.20 25.76 7.66
N GLY A 73 -19.52 26.49 6.59
CA GLY A 73 -20.19 27.79 6.65
C GLY A 73 -19.37 29.01 7.10
N ASP A 74 -18.82 29.02 8.31
CA ASP A 74 -18.19 30.22 8.93
C ASP A 74 -16.65 30.18 8.97
N GLY A 75 -16.04 29.03 8.69
CA GLY A 75 -14.58 28.84 8.68
C GLY A 75 -13.90 28.84 10.06
N SER A 76 -14.62 29.11 11.15
CA SER A 76 -14.05 29.20 12.51
C SER A 76 -13.44 27.87 12.98
N VAL A 77 -14.08 26.76 12.61
CA VAL A 77 -13.67 25.38 12.91
C VAL A 77 -12.27 25.06 12.35
N CYS A 78 -11.94 25.53 11.13
CA CYS A 78 -10.59 25.40 10.56
C CYS A 78 -9.54 26.12 11.40
N GLY A 79 -9.90 27.24 12.05
CA GLY A 79 -9.01 27.97 12.96
C GLY A 79 -8.58 27.10 14.13
N TYR A 80 -9.54 26.47 14.82
CA TYR A 80 -9.26 25.53 15.91
C TYR A 80 -8.46 24.32 15.42
N ILE A 81 -8.89 23.63 14.35
CA ILE A 81 -8.19 22.44 13.83
C ILE A 81 -6.74 22.78 13.49
N ARG A 82 -6.49 23.87 12.76
CA ARG A 82 -5.14 24.28 12.34
C ARG A 82 -4.25 24.68 13.52
N SER A 83 -4.77 25.46 14.47
CA SER A 83 -3.99 25.92 15.62
C SER A 83 -3.70 24.78 16.61
N VAL A 84 -4.70 23.94 16.92
CA VAL A 84 -4.51 22.75 17.77
C VAL A 84 -3.52 21.78 17.12
N ARG A 85 -3.63 21.57 15.80
CA ARG A 85 -2.66 20.79 15.00
C ARG A 85 -1.24 21.36 15.10
N GLN A 86 -1.04 22.66 14.88
CA GLN A 86 0.30 23.27 14.93
C GLN A 86 0.94 23.17 16.32
N ILE A 87 0.15 23.36 17.37
CA ILE A 87 0.62 23.17 18.75
C ILE A 87 1.02 21.69 18.97
N ALA A 88 0.23 20.73 18.48
CA ALA A 88 0.56 19.31 18.55
C ALA A 88 1.82 18.95 17.72
N GLU A 89 1.95 19.45 16.50
CA GLU A 89 3.13 19.28 15.63
C GLU A 89 4.40 19.77 16.34
N SER A 90 4.33 20.88 17.11
CA SER A 90 5.48 21.41 17.86
C SER A 90 5.96 20.52 19.03
N ILE A 91 5.13 19.59 19.53
CA ILE A 91 5.40 18.75 20.72
C ILE A 91 5.66 17.28 20.33
N PHE A 92 4.89 16.78 19.38
CA PHE A 92 4.91 15.38 18.93
C PHE A 92 5.55 15.19 17.54
N GLY A 93 5.82 16.27 16.81
CA GLY A 93 6.51 16.24 15.52
C GLY A 93 5.77 15.39 14.48
N PHE A 94 6.53 14.55 13.77
CA PHE A 94 6.03 13.62 12.74
C PHE A 94 4.94 12.64 13.20
N ARG A 95 4.65 12.53 14.51
CA ARG A 95 3.51 11.73 14.98
C ARG A 95 2.17 12.36 14.63
N ILE A 96 2.10 13.68 14.42
CA ILE A 96 0.86 14.34 13.99
C ILE A 96 0.70 14.16 12.49
N ARG A 97 -0.28 13.35 12.09
CA ARG A 97 -0.65 13.13 10.69
C ARG A 97 -1.90 13.95 10.36
N PRO A 98 -1.78 15.11 9.69
CA PRO A 98 -2.93 15.86 9.23
C PRO A 98 -3.66 15.12 8.11
N TRP A 99 -4.94 15.43 7.95
CA TRP A 99 -5.77 14.83 6.92
C TRP A 99 -7.01 15.72 6.65
N THR A 100 -7.58 15.60 5.45
CA THR A 100 -8.82 16.27 5.05
C THR A 100 -9.51 15.49 3.94
N GLU A 101 -10.82 15.26 4.08
CA GLU A 101 -11.62 14.57 3.07
C GLU A 101 -11.62 15.32 1.72
N SER A 102 -11.32 16.62 1.70
CA SER A 102 -11.19 17.42 0.47
C SER A 102 -10.03 16.99 -0.45
N ALA A 103 -9.15 16.11 0.01
CA ALA A 103 -8.00 15.60 -0.73
C ALA A 103 -7.99 14.05 -0.80
N ASP A 104 -9.12 13.39 -0.53
CA ASP A 104 -9.24 11.95 -0.22
C ASP A 104 -8.24 11.48 0.87
N GLN A 105 -7.70 12.41 1.66
CA GLN A 105 -6.88 12.13 2.83
C GLN A 105 -7.80 11.92 4.02
N TYR A 106 -8.25 10.68 4.19
CA TYR A 106 -8.92 10.24 5.40
C TYR A 106 -7.88 10.03 6.50
N GLY A 107 -8.25 10.32 7.75
CA GLY A 107 -7.35 10.09 8.87
C GLY A 107 -6.98 8.61 9.01
N PHE A 108 -5.73 8.37 9.42
CA PHE A 108 -5.07 7.07 9.48
C PHE A 108 -5.83 5.99 10.25
N TYR A 109 -6.58 6.36 11.29
CA TYR A 109 -7.45 5.46 12.04
C TYR A 109 -8.84 5.36 11.41
N ASP A 110 -9.40 4.15 11.31
CA ASP A 110 -10.78 4.02 10.80
C ASP A 110 -11.81 4.58 11.79
N LEU A 111 -13.05 4.81 11.35
CA LEU A 111 -14.09 5.39 12.21
C LEU A 111 -14.51 4.45 13.36
N ARG A 112 -14.27 3.14 13.29
CA ARG A 112 -14.41 2.26 14.47
C ARG A 112 -13.27 2.51 15.43
N ASP A 113 -12.03 2.57 14.96
CA ASP A 113 -10.83 2.79 15.77
C ASP A 113 -10.84 4.16 16.48
N VAL A 114 -11.44 5.16 15.83
CA VAL A 114 -11.75 6.49 16.38
C VAL A 114 -12.92 6.43 17.37
N HIS A 115 -14.02 5.77 17.02
CA HIS A 115 -15.10 5.56 18.00
C HIS A 115 -14.71 4.63 19.13
N ASP A 116 -13.69 3.77 18.99
CA ASP A 116 -13.06 2.93 20.01
C ASP A 116 -12.03 3.73 20.82
N SER A 117 -11.59 4.92 20.35
CA SER A 117 -10.77 5.89 21.08
C SER A 117 -11.63 6.89 21.89
N TYR A 118 -12.81 7.25 21.37
CA TYR A 118 -13.86 7.95 22.11
C TYR A 118 -14.64 7.00 23.03
N ARG A 119 -14.65 5.71 22.71
CA ARG A 119 -14.86 4.61 23.65
C ARG A 119 -13.47 4.08 24.08
N TYR A 120 -13.34 2.96 24.79
CA TYR A 120 -12.21 2.56 25.68
C TYR A 120 -11.78 3.60 26.74
N SER A 121 -11.59 4.87 26.35
CA SER A 121 -11.95 6.06 27.13
C SER A 121 -13.39 6.00 27.71
N PHE A 122 -14.29 5.13 27.17
CA PHE A 122 -15.60 4.75 27.74
C PHE A 122 -16.08 3.26 27.55
N GLU A 123 -16.18 2.70 26.33
CA GLU A 123 -16.94 1.45 25.99
C GLU A 123 -16.22 0.51 24.95
N ASN A 124 -16.80 -0.61 24.48
CA ASN A 124 -16.19 -1.59 23.56
C ASN A 124 -17.21 -2.54 22.83
N THR A 125 -16.77 -3.22 21.74
CA THR A 125 -17.10 -4.63 21.29
C THR A 125 -18.02 -4.89 20.03
N ALA A 126 -17.56 -5.56 18.92
CA ALA A 126 -18.36 -6.42 17.94
C ALA A 126 -17.65 -6.92 16.60
N MET A 127 -18.10 -8.04 15.96
CA MET A 127 -17.72 -8.62 14.60
C MET A 127 -18.89 -9.47 13.96
N THR A 128 -18.92 -10.23 12.82
CA THR A 128 -18.00 -10.95 11.86
C THR A 128 -18.63 -11.17 10.42
N ALA A 129 -18.16 -12.09 9.52
CA ALA A 129 -18.57 -12.24 8.08
C ALA A 129 -18.43 -13.67 7.40
N SER A 130 -18.36 -13.81 6.04
CA SER A 130 -18.35 -15.09 5.23
C SER A 130 -17.71 -15.03 3.79
N ARG A 131 -17.70 -16.13 2.97
CA ARG A 131 -17.00 -16.34 1.63
C ARG A 131 -17.67 -17.41 0.68
N PHE A 132 -17.48 -17.41 -0.68
CA PHE A 132 -17.53 -18.58 -1.64
C PHE A 132 -16.97 -18.31 -3.08
N ALA A 133 -16.72 -19.32 -3.96
CA ALA A 133 -15.66 -19.31 -5.02
C ALA A 133 -15.86 -20.10 -6.37
N GLY A 134 -14.82 -20.07 -7.25
CA GLY A 134 -14.64 -20.77 -8.57
C GLY A 134 -13.89 -19.89 -9.62
N ASP A 135 -13.22 -20.35 -10.71
CA ASP A 135 -12.77 -21.71 -11.16
C ASP A 135 -11.64 -21.65 -12.28
N SER A 136 -11.37 -22.71 -13.09
CA SER A 136 -10.04 -23.03 -13.73
C SER A 136 -10.01 -23.77 -15.12
N SER A 137 -8.85 -23.86 -15.83
CA SER A 137 -8.45 -24.96 -16.79
C SER A 137 -6.99 -24.93 -17.37
N ASP A 138 -6.46 -26.14 -17.67
CA ASP A 138 -5.38 -26.54 -18.61
C ASP A 138 -3.90 -26.06 -18.51
N TYR A 139 -3.29 -26.16 -17.33
CA TYR A 139 -1.84 -26.38 -17.15
C TYR A 139 -1.61 -27.65 -16.30
N PRO A 140 -0.41 -28.26 -16.24
CA PRO A 140 -0.16 -29.50 -15.47
C PRO A 140 -0.62 -29.36 -14.01
N SER A 141 -1.75 -29.99 -13.69
CA SER A 141 -2.64 -29.59 -12.59
C SER A 141 -2.25 -30.11 -11.21
N ASN A 142 -1.06 -30.69 -11.08
CA ASN A 142 -0.43 -31.10 -9.83
C ASN A 142 1.10 -30.91 -9.93
N LEU A 143 1.54 -29.66 -10.08
CA LEU A 143 2.93 -29.31 -9.80
C LEU A 143 3.12 -29.31 -8.27
N ASP A 144 3.93 -30.24 -7.78
CA ASP A 144 4.41 -30.25 -6.39
C ASP A 144 5.20 -28.95 -6.14
N THR A 145 4.66 -28.07 -5.30
CA THR A 145 5.15 -26.70 -5.16
C THR A 145 6.56 -26.62 -4.55
N ASP A 146 6.96 -27.63 -3.77
CA ASP A 146 8.33 -27.74 -3.25
C ASP A 146 9.36 -28.15 -4.31
N ASN A 147 8.93 -28.45 -5.56
CA ASN A 147 9.79 -28.87 -6.67
C ASN A 147 9.72 -27.95 -7.91
N LEU A 148 9.06 -26.78 -7.81
CA LEU A 148 9.00 -25.79 -8.90
C LEU A 148 10.36 -25.14 -9.20
N PHE A 149 11.23 -25.02 -8.20
CA PHE A 149 12.47 -24.23 -8.25
C PHE A 149 13.58 -24.84 -7.39
N GLU A 150 14.79 -24.29 -7.50
CA GLU A 150 15.92 -24.60 -6.63
C GLU A 150 16.78 -23.37 -6.30
N ALA A 151 17.47 -23.42 -5.15
CA ALA A 151 18.25 -22.30 -4.62
C ALA A 151 19.75 -22.46 -4.91
N LEU A 152 20.20 -21.88 -6.03
CA LEU A 152 21.55 -22.00 -6.60
C LEU A 152 22.40 -20.74 -6.35
N GLU A 153 23.72 -20.89 -6.39
CA GLU A 153 24.64 -19.74 -6.46
C GLU A 153 24.70 -19.20 -7.90
N ILE A 154 24.39 -17.92 -8.07
CA ILE A 154 24.32 -17.24 -9.36
C ILE A 154 25.47 -16.22 -9.45
N PRO A 155 26.30 -16.25 -10.52
CA PRO A 155 27.41 -15.32 -10.69
C PRO A 155 27.01 -13.85 -10.49
N SER A 156 27.80 -13.12 -9.71
CA SER A 156 27.58 -11.71 -9.33
C SER A 156 26.28 -11.38 -8.56
N LYS A 157 25.37 -12.34 -8.35
CA LYS A 157 24.14 -12.16 -7.55
C LYS A 157 24.12 -12.93 -6.23
N GLY A 158 24.98 -13.95 -6.09
CA GLY A 158 24.93 -14.87 -4.95
C GLY A 158 23.72 -15.80 -5.05
N ARG A 159 23.17 -16.22 -3.90
CA ARG A 159 22.19 -17.31 -3.87
C ARG A 159 20.77 -16.90 -4.27
N GLY A 160 20.42 -17.15 -5.54
CA GLY A 160 19.09 -16.92 -6.13
C GLY A 160 18.19 -18.16 -6.14
N LEU A 161 16.95 -18.00 -6.63
CA LEU A 161 16.05 -19.11 -6.99
C LEU A 161 15.99 -19.27 -8.53
N VAL A 162 16.00 -20.50 -9.01
CA VAL A 162 15.96 -20.86 -10.45
C VAL A 162 14.85 -21.88 -10.70
N ALA A 163 14.07 -21.73 -11.77
CA ALA A 163 12.96 -22.62 -12.09
C ALA A 163 13.45 -24.00 -12.58
N ARG A 164 12.91 -25.09 -11.99
CA ARG A 164 13.22 -26.48 -12.42
C ARG A 164 12.46 -26.91 -13.67
N CYS A 165 11.33 -26.27 -13.94
CA CYS A 165 10.39 -26.58 -15.00
C CYS A 165 9.78 -25.27 -15.52
N ASN A 166 8.99 -25.33 -16.59
CA ASN A 166 8.28 -24.15 -17.07
C ASN A 166 7.12 -23.80 -16.12
N ILE A 167 7.03 -22.54 -15.72
CA ILE A 167 6.02 -21.98 -14.81
C ILE A 167 5.19 -20.96 -15.58
N ARG A 168 3.85 -20.99 -15.46
CA ARG A 168 2.96 -20.02 -16.15
C ARG A 168 2.77 -18.74 -15.33
N SER A 169 2.52 -17.61 -16.00
CA SER A 169 1.84 -16.46 -15.38
C SER A 169 0.59 -16.90 -14.59
N GLY A 170 0.40 -16.32 -13.40
CA GLY A 170 -0.63 -16.69 -12.43
C GLY A 170 -0.26 -17.85 -11.50
N THR A 171 0.86 -18.55 -11.72
CA THR A 171 1.27 -19.65 -10.82
C THR A 171 1.81 -19.08 -9.51
N ARG A 172 1.23 -19.49 -8.38
CA ARG A 172 1.81 -19.24 -7.04
C ARG A 172 3.01 -20.16 -6.82
N ILE A 173 4.21 -19.58 -6.86
CA ILE A 173 5.49 -20.28 -6.69
C ILE A 173 5.79 -20.52 -5.20
N LEU A 174 5.51 -19.52 -4.36
CA LEU A 174 5.80 -19.58 -2.93
C LEU A 174 4.66 -18.98 -2.09
N CYS A 175 4.52 -19.50 -0.88
CA CYS A 175 3.65 -18.99 0.18
C CYS A 175 4.32 -19.28 1.53
N GLU A 176 4.92 -18.26 2.16
CA GLU A 176 5.79 -18.43 3.32
C GLU A 176 5.30 -17.62 4.52
N LYS A 177 5.33 -18.23 5.71
CA LYS A 177 5.09 -17.51 6.97
C LYS A 177 6.38 -16.81 7.41
N PRO A 178 6.32 -15.59 7.95
CA PRO A 178 7.51 -14.88 8.40
C PRO A 178 8.14 -15.63 9.58
N LEU A 179 9.41 -16.00 9.44
CA LEU A 179 10.24 -16.55 10.50
C LEU A 179 10.41 -15.56 11.65
N LEU A 180 10.48 -14.27 11.30
CA LEU A 180 10.52 -13.14 12.23
C LEU A 180 9.62 -12.02 11.70
N ILE A 181 8.71 -11.53 12.53
CA ILE A 181 8.13 -10.18 12.37
C ILE A 181 9.02 -9.18 13.12
N ILE A 182 9.40 -8.11 12.44
CA ILE A 182 10.22 -7.01 12.95
C ILE A 182 9.52 -5.66 12.73
N ARG A 183 9.83 -4.67 13.57
CA ARG A 183 9.40 -3.27 13.38
C ARG A 183 10.63 -2.44 13.03
N ASN A 184 10.47 -1.47 12.13
CA ASN A 184 11.58 -0.56 11.82
C ASN A 184 11.92 0.30 13.05
N THR A 185 13.21 0.34 13.42
CA THR A 185 13.73 1.02 14.62
C THR A 185 15.25 1.19 14.49
N SER A 186 15.93 1.75 15.49
CA SER A 186 17.39 1.97 15.41
C SER A 186 18.16 0.64 15.27
N PRO A 187 19.33 0.61 14.59
CA PRO A 187 20.08 -0.62 14.36
C PRO A 187 20.45 -1.37 15.64
N GLU A 188 20.69 -0.66 16.73
CA GLU A 188 21.03 -1.21 18.05
C GLU A 188 19.83 -1.93 18.68
N LEU A 189 18.66 -1.29 18.63
CA LEU A 189 17.40 -1.83 19.17
C LEU A 189 16.92 -3.02 18.33
N LEU A 190 16.98 -2.90 17.00
CA LEU A 190 16.62 -3.95 16.06
C LEU A 190 17.53 -5.17 16.21
N HIS A 191 18.84 -4.96 16.31
CA HIS A 191 19.80 -6.05 16.52
C HIS A 191 19.52 -6.82 17.83
N ARG A 192 19.17 -6.11 18.90
CA ARG A 192 18.83 -6.70 20.20
C ARG A 192 17.49 -7.46 20.18
N ASP A 193 16.46 -6.90 19.54
CA ASP A 193 15.16 -7.56 19.37
C ASP A 193 15.29 -8.86 18.56
N VAL A 194 15.99 -8.80 17.43
CA VAL A 194 16.28 -9.97 16.60
C VAL A 194 17.12 -11.01 17.36
N ALA A 195 18.16 -10.59 18.09
CA ALA A 195 18.94 -11.51 18.94
C ALA A 195 18.06 -12.24 19.98
N SER A 196 17.09 -11.54 20.57
CA SER A 196 16.14 -12.11 21.52
C SER A 196 15.22 -13.13 20.85
N LYS A 197 14.64 -12.79 19.70
CA LYS A 197 13.74 -13.68 18.94
C LYS A 197 14.46 -14.91 18.39
N LEU A 198 15.67 -14.75 17.85
CA LEU A 198 16.52 -15.85 17.40
C LEU A 198 16.84 -16.85 18.54
N LYS A 199 16.95 -16.37 19.79
CA LYS A 199 17.20 -17.25 20.95
C LYS A 199 16.03 -18.19 21.25
N SER A 200 14.79 -17.82 20.90
CA SER A 200 13.60 -18.66 21.02
C SER A 200 13.35 -19.60 19.84
N LEU A 201 14.01 -19.40 18.69
CA LEU A 201 13.89 -20.27 17.52
C LEU A 201 14.79 -21.52 17.61
N SER A 202 14.46 -22.57 16.87
CA SER A 202 15.28 -23.78 16.76
C SER A 202 16.66 -23.50 16.16
N LYS A 203 17.56 -24.49 16.24
CA LYS A 203 18.91 -24.36 15.66
C LYS A 203 18.92 -24.35 14.13
N GLU A 204 17.87 -24.82 13.47
CA GLU A 204 17.79 -24.76 12.00
C GLU A 204 17.27 -23.41 11.53
N GLU A 205 16.19 -22.91 12.13
CA GLU A 205 15.67 -21.56 11.93
C GLU A 205 16.74 -20.48 12.18
N GLN A 206 17.57 -20.65 13.22
CA GLN A 206 18.72 -19.78 13.47
C GLN A 206 19.74 -19.81 12.32
N ARG A 207 20.05 -20.99 11.75
CA ARG A 207 20.95 -21.09 10.57
C ARG A 207 20.33 -20.46 9.33
N GLN A 208 19.05 -20.71 9.09
CA GLN A 208 18.30 -20.13 7.99
C GLN A 208 18.42 -18.60 8.00
N PHE A 209 18.09 -17.94 9.11
CA PHE A 209 18.28 -16.50 9.27
C PHE A 209 19.74 -16.06 9.08
N LEU A 210 20.69 -16.72 9.76
CA LEU A 210 22.12 -16.35 9.71
C LEU A 210 22.79 -16.60 8.35
N SER A 211 22.13 -17.35 7.46
CA SER A 211 22.59 -17.62 6.08
C SER A 211 22.02 -16.66 5.04
N LEU A 212 21.17 -15.71 5.42
CA LEU A 212 20.67 -14.65 4.54
C LEU A 212 21.77 -13.62 4.23
N HIS A 213 21.60 -12.84 3.17
CA HIS A 213 22.61 -11.85 2.77
C HIS A 213 22.70 -10.71 3.80
N ASN A 214 23.84 -10.01 3.88
CA ASN A 214 24.01 -8.88 4.78
C ASN A 214 24.88 -7.79 4.14
N ASN A 215 24.23 -6.74 3.62
CA ASN A 215 24.91 -5.57 3.07
C ASN A 215 25.43 -4.61 4.17
N PHE A 216 25.09 -4.84 5.44
CA PHE A 216 25.54 -4.03 6.58
C PHE A 216 26.25 -4.90 7.65
N PRO A 217 27.43 -5.46 7.33
CA PRO A 217 28.25 -6.21 8.28
C PRO A 217 28.80 -5.31 9.41
N GLY A 218 29.25 -5.93 10.50
CA GLY A 218 29.83 -5.25 11.66
C GLY A 218 28.97 -5.37 12.91
N ARG A 219 29.04 -4.35 13.80
CA ARG A 219 28.54 -4.39 15.19
C ARG A 219 27.07 -4.81 15.33
N HIS A 220 26.23 -4.50 14.35
CA HIS A 220 24.78 -4.74 14.39
C HIS A 220 24.31 -5.74 13.34
N ALA A 221 25.14 -6.75 13.00
CA ALA A 221 24.94 -7.71 11.90
C ALA A 221 23.49 -8.22 11.72
N PHE A 222 22.77 -8.60 12.78
CA PHE A 222 21.36 -9.04 12.66
C PHE A 222 20.41 -7.94 12.16
N ALA A 223 20.61 -6.68 12.54
CA ALA A 223 19.87 -5.55 11.97
C ALA A 223 20.28 -5.29 10.51
N GLY A 224 21.52 -5.58 10.15
CA GLY A 224 22.00 -5.55 8.76
C GLY A 224 21.33 -6.60 7.88
N ILE A 225 21.28 -7.86 8.34
CA ILE A 225 20.51 -8.94 7.69
C ILE A 225 19.04 -8.50 7.53
N VAL A 226 18.40 -7.99 8.60
CA VAL A 226 17.01 -7.54 8.51
C VAL A 226 16.84 -6.38 7.51
N LYS A 227 17.68 -5.35 7.55
CA LYS A 227 17.62 -4.22 6.60
C LYS A 227 17.83 -4.67 5.14
N THR A 228 18.60 -5.74 4.93
CA THR A 228 18.93 -6.27 3.59
C THR A 228 17.83 -7.19 3.02
N ASN A 229 17.05 -7.89 3.87
CA ASN A 229 16.16 -8.98 3.43
C ASN A 229 14.68 -8.83 3.81
N ALA A 230 14.29 -7.91 4.70
CA ALA A 230 12.91 -7.85 5.18
C ALA A 230 11.95 -7.27 4.13
N LEU A 231 10.92 -8.04 3.78
CA LEU A 231 9.80 -7.54 2.96
C LEU A 231 8.76 -6.87 3.88
N PRO A 232 8.15 -5.73 3.50
CA PRO A 232 7.05 -5.14 4.25
C PRO A 232 5.84 -6.09 4.29
N CYS A 233 5.23 -6.28 5.46
CA CYS A 233 4.01 -7.07 5.60
C CYS A 233 2.79 -6.25 5.15
N GLY A 234 2.70 -6.00 3.85
CA GLY A 234 1.64 -5.23 3.20
C GLY A 234 2.02 -3.78 2.83
N PRO A 235 1.25 -3.13 1.93
CA PRO A 235 1.50 -1.74 1.53
C PRO A 235 1.48 -0.76 2.71
N GLY A 236 2.53 0.05 2.86
CA GLY A 236 2.65 1.04 3.93
C GLY A 236 2.87 0.46 5.34
N ALA A 237 3.11 -0.84 5.48
CA ALA A 237 3.28 -1.50 6.77
C ALA A 237 4.51 -1.00 7.55
N ILE A 238 4.33 -0.76 8.85
CA ILE A 238 5.42 -0.45 9.80
C ILE A 238 6.13 -1.70 10.35
N ILE A 239 5.70 -2.87 9.91
CA ILE A 239 6.30 -4.18 10.17
C ILE A 239 6.82 -4.80 8.88
N GLY A 240 7.93 -5.51 8.99
CA GLY A 240 8.44 -6.38 7.94
C GLY A 240 8.56 -7.82 8.43
N GLY A 241 8.59 -8.75 7.47
CA GLY A 241 8.82 -10.17 7.71
C GLY A 241 10.17 -10.63 7.14
N ILE A 242 10.77 -11.62 7.78
CA ILE A 242 11.91 -12.38 7.24
C ILE A 242 11.40 -13.76 6.79
N PHE A 243 11.68 -14.13 5.55
CA PHE A 243 11.09 -15.28 4.86
C PHE A 243 12.22 -16.14 4.25
N PRO A 244 12.66 -17.23 4.91
CA PRO A 244 13.88 -17.96 4.53
C PRO A 244 13.98 -18.46 3.08
N LYS A 245 12.87 -18.79 2.41
CA LYS A 245 12.84 -19.11 0.97
C LYS A 245 12.69 -17.83 0.12
N ILE A 246 11.74 -16.94 0.44
CA ILE A 246 11.44 -15.74 -0.37
C ILE A 246 12.59 -14.73 -0.37
N CYS A 247 13.34 -14.58 0.72
CA CYS A 247 14.55 -13.75 0.80
C CYS A 247 15.74 -14.32 -0.02
N ARG A 248 15.52 -15.31 -0.89
CA ARG A 248 16.45 -15.79 -1.94
C ARG A 248 16.02 -15.39 -3.35
N ILE A 249 14.89 -14.71 -3.51
CA ILE A 249 14.43 -14.24 -4.82
C ILE A 249 15.18 -12.95 -5.15
N ASN A 250 16.08 -13.02 -6.11
CA ASN A 250 16.92 -11.90 -6.51
C ASN A 250 16.13 -10.79 -7.23
N HIS A 251 16.79 -9.66 -7.38
CA HIS A 251 16.23 -8.50 -8.06
C HIS A 251 16.30 -8.59 -9.60
N SER A 252 15.26 -8.07 -10.26
CA SER A 252 15.31 -7.58 -11.64
C SER A 252 14.43 -6.33 -11.79
N CYS A 253 14.87 -5.32 -12.56
CA CYS A 253 14.02 -4.17 -12.94
C CYS A 253 12.95 -4.55 -14.00
N PHE A 254 13.01 -5.79 -14.50
CA PHE A 254 11.96 -6.48 -15.25
C PHE A 254 11.75 -7.87 -14.64
N SER A 255 11.18 -7.89 -13.44
CA SER A 255 10.91 -9.10 -12.68
C SER A 255 9.92 -10.02 -13.39
N ASN A 256 10.09 -11.34 -13.23
CA ASN A 256 9.13 -12.33 -13.71
C ASN A 256 8.09 -12.72 -12.65
N CYS A 257 8.26 -12.30 -11.39
CA CYS A 257 7.30 -12.50 -10.31
C CYS A 257 6.87 -11.18 -9.63
N HIS A 258 5.76 -11.26 -8.90
CA HIS A 258 5.30 -10.27 -7.94
C HIS A 258 5.21 -10.90 -6.55
N ASN A 259 5.52 -10.13 -5.50
CA ASN A 259 5.29 -10.50 -4.11
C ASN A 259 4.04 -9.77 -3.55
N SER A 260 3.22 -10.48 -2.80
CA SER A 260 2.02 -9.92 -2.16
C SER A 260 1.78 -10.54 -0.78
N TRP A 261 1.63 -9.68 0.23
CA TRP A 261 1.29 -10.04 1.60
C TRP A 261 -0.22 -10.29 1.75
N ASN A 262 -0.58 -11.44 2.32
CA ASN A 262 -1.96 -11.80 2.61
C ASN A 262 -2.26 -11.67 4.11
N ASP A 263 -2.93 -10.58 4.50
CA ASP A 263 -3.30 -10.31 5.89
C ASP A 263 -4.25 -11.34 6.51
N GLU A 264 -5.09 -12.02 5.73
CA GLU A 264 -5.99 -13.06 6.27
C GLU A 264 -5.24 -14.32 6.69
N THR A 265 -4.10 -14.63 6.06
CA THR A 265 -3.29 -15.83 6.35
C THR A 265 -1.98 -15.53 7.09
N GLN A 266 -1.58 -14.25 7.14
CA GLN A 266 -0.30 -13.76 7.65
C GLN A 266 0.89 -14.43 6.93
N GLN A 267 0.85 -14.40 5.59
CA GLN A 267 1.85 -15.01 4.71
C GLN A 267 2.24 -14.08 3.56
N GLU A 268 3.50 -14.11 3.17
CA GLU A 268 3.96 -13.53 1.91
C GLU A 268 3.79 -14.57 0.80
N THR A 269 3.26 -14.14 -0.35
CA THR A 269 3.03 -14.98 -1.52
C THR A 269 3.81 -14.48 -2.73
N ILE A 270 4.29 -15.39 -3.57
CA ILE A 270 5.00 -15.07 -4.81
C ILE A 270 4.25 -15.69 -5.97
N HIS A 271 3.89 -14.88 -6.96
CA HIS A 271 3.24 -15.33 -8.18
C HIS A 271 4.07 -14.93 -9.40
N ALA A 272 4.14 -15.84 -10.38
CA ALA A 272 4.63 -15.50 -11.71
C ALA A 272 3.68 -14.50 -12.40
N ILE A 273 4.22 -13.45 -13.01
CA ILE A 273 3.48 -12.42 -13.76
C ILE A 273 3.80 -12.41 -15.27
N LYS A 274 4.70 -13.31 -15.68
CA LYS A 274 4.92 -13.78 -17.05
C LYS A 274 5.29 -15.27 -16.98
N ASP A 275 5.24 -15.97 -18.09
CA ASP A 275 5.75 -17.35 -18.14
C ASP A 275 7.27 -17.36 -17.89
N ILE A 276 7.77 -18.38 -17.20
CA ILE A 276 9.16 -18.58 -16.79
C ILE A 276 9.60 -19.95 -17.32
N LEU A 277 10.73 -20.00 -18.02
CA LEU A 277 11.26 -21.24 -18.59
C LEU A 277 12.14 -22.01 -17.59
N ALA A 278 12.24 -23.32 -17.77
CA ALA A 278 13.17 -24.16 -17.00
C ALA A 278 14.62 -23.64 -17.15
N GLY A 279 15.28 -23.35 -16.04
CA GLY A 279 16.62 -22.76 -15.99
C GLY A 279 16.64 -21.22 -15.86
N GLU A 280 15.50 -20.53 -15.93
CA GLU A 280 15.44 -19.08 -15.69
C GLU A 280 15.41 -18.74 -14.19
N GLU A 281 15.98 -17.58 -13.85
CA GLU A 281 16.02 -17.05 -12.48
C GLU A 281 14.66 -16.43 -12.10
N ILE A 282 14.13 -16.83 -10.94
CA ILE A 282 12.92 -16.28 -10.33
C ILE A 282 13.31 -14.96 -9.64
N THR A 283 12.63 -13.87 -10.00
CA THR A 283 13.00 -12.50 -9.60
C THR A 283 11.79 -11.62 -9.26
N ILE A 284 11.98 -10.67 -8.34
CA ILE A 284 11.03 -9.58 -7.98
C ILE A 284 11.71 -8.21 -8.13
N SER A 285 10.95 -7.11 -8.12
CA SER A 285 11.57 -5.79 -7.95
C SER A 285 11.88 -5.52 -6.48
N TYR A 286 12.99 -4.84 -6.24
CA TYR A 286 13.36 -4.27 -4.94
C TYR A 286 13.25 -2.73 -4.95
N ASP A 287 13.07 -2.12 -6.13
CA ASP A 287 13.13 -0.68 -6.34
C ASP A 287 11.74 -0.04 -6.56
N HIS A 288 11.68 1.29 -6.44
CA HIS A 288 10.46 2.08 -6.63
C HIS A 288 10.30 2.58 -8.08
N SER A 289 10.78 1.81 -9.07
CA SER A 289 10.77 2.16 -10.50
C SER A 289 11.54 3.46 -10.83
N GLY A 290 11.22 4.10 -11.96
CA GLY A 290 11.92 5.28 -12.47
C GLY A 290 13.21 4.95 -13.25
N PRO A 291 13.96 5.98 -13.68
CA PRO A 291 15.16 5.85 -14.53
C PRO A 291 16.28 4.98 -13.93
N ALA A 292 17.14 4.40 -14.77
CA ALA A 292 18.19 3.46 -14.40
C ALA A 292 19.18 4.08 -13.41
N SER A 293 19.53 5.35 -13.59
CA SER A 293 20.34 6.11 -12.63
C SER A 293 19.73 6.11 -11.21
N VAL A 294 18.42 6.27 -11.09
CA VAL A 294 17.67 6.24 -9.82
C VAL A 294 17.62 4.82 -9.25
N ARG A 295 17.33 3.81 -10.09
CA ARG A 295 17.31 2.39 -9.68
C ARG A 295 18.66 1.94 -9.14
N GLN A 296 19.75 2.21 -9.87
CA GLN A 296 21.12 1.87 -9.45
C GLN A 296 21.53 2.60 -8.16
N ALA A 297 21.22 3.90 -8.05
CA ALA A 297 21.52 4.70 -6.85
C ALA A 297 20.71 4.26 -5.61
N HIS A 298 19.54 3.64 -5.80
CA HIS A 298 18.80 2.99 -4.72
C HIS A 298 19.40 1.62 -4.35
N LEU A 299 19.70 0.78 -5.34
CA LEU A 299 20.08 -0.62 -5.12
C LEU A 299 21.47 -0.79 -4.49
N GLN A 300 22.48 -0.04 -4.97
CA GLN A 300 23.86 -0.19 -4.50
C GLN A 300 24.02 0.06 -2.98
N PRO A 301 23.56 1.17 -2.39
CA PRO A 301 23.74 1.43 -0.96
C PRO A 301 22.81 0.63 -0.05
N ASN A 302 21.72 0.05 -0.57
CA ASN A 302 20.77 -0.73 0.21
C ASN A 302 21.02 -2.24 0.17
N PHE A 303 21.39 -2.78 -0.99
CA PHE A 303 21.55 -4.22 -1.21
C PHE A 303 22.94 -4.65 -1.72
N GLY A 304 23.85 -3.71 -1.99
CA GLY A 304 25.28 -4.00 -2.25
C GLY A 304 25.65 -4.34 -3.70
N PHE A 305 24.71 -4.28 -4.64
CA PHE A 305 24.93 -4.65 -6.04
C PHE A 305 24.47 -3.55 -7.02
N ASN A 306 25.03 -3.57 -8.23
CA ASN A 306 24.51 -2.83 -9.38
C ASN A 306 23.68 -3.79 -10.24
N CYS A 307 22.46 -3.41 -10.63
CA CYS A 307 21.56 -4.26 -11.39
C CYS A 307 22.07 -4.50 -12.82
N GLN A 308 22.11 -5.77 -13.24
CA GLN A 308 22.54 -6.21 -14.58
C GLN A 308 21.42 -6.98 -15.32
N CYS A 309 20.16 -6.70 -15.01
CA CYS A 309 19.03 -7.23 -15.79
C CYS A 309 18.99 -6.60 -17.20
N GLU A 310 18.25 -7.22 -18.12
CA GLU A 310 18.15 -6.79 -19.53
C GLU A 310 17.84 -5.30 -19.71
N LEU A 311 16.90 -4.74 -18.94
CA LEU A 311 16.56 -3.30 -19.00
C LEU A 311 17.65 -2.37 -18.43
N CYS A 312 18.61 -2.89 -17.69
CA CYS A 312 19.78 -2.14 -17.19
C CYS A 312 21.04 -2.37 -18.05
N THR A 313 20.99 -3.28 -19.03
CA THR A 313 22.09 -3.60 -19.95
C THR A 313 21.75 -3.31 -21.42
N LEU A 314 20.59 -2.68 -21.69
CA LEU A 314 20.23 -2.13 -22.99
C LEU A 314 21.31 -1.21 -23.58
N PRO A 315 21.45 -1.14 -24.92
CA PRO A 315 22.24 -0.11 -25.59
C PRO A 315 21.84 1.31 -25.15
N PRO A 316 22.76 2.30 -25.14
CA PRO A 316 22.49 3.62 -24.54
C PRO A 316 21.24 4.34 -25.06
N GLU A 317 20.90 4.21 -26.35
CA GLU A 317 19.72 4.82 -26.95
C GLU A 317 18.42 4.14 -26.49
N GLU A 318 18.41 2.80 -26.43
CA GLU A 318 17.28 2.01 -25.93
C GLU A 318 17.08 2.18 -24.42
N LEU A 319 18.18 2.26 -23.66
CA LEU A 319 18.18 2.56 -22.23
C LEU A 319 17.56 3.94 -21.97
N GLN A 320 17.99 4.96 -22.71
CA GLN A 320 17.42 6.31 -22.63
C GLN A 320 15.93 6.34 -23.01
N ALA A 321 15.50 5.54 -23.99
CA ALA A 321 14.09 5.38 -24.32
C ALA A 321 13.29 4.73 -23.18
N SER A 322 13.83 3.70 -22.52
CA SER A 322 13.20 3.09 -21.33
C SER A 322 13.12 4.05 -20.15
N ASP A 323 14.16 4.83 -19.90
CA ASP A 323 14.20 5.80 -18.81
C ASP A 323 13.25 6.98 -19.05
N ASN A 324 13.07 7.39 -20.32
CA ASN A 324 12.02 8.35 -20.71
C ASN A 324 10.61 7.79 -20.45
N ARG A 325 10.33 6.54 -20.85
CA ARG A 325 9.04 5.87 -20.56
C ARG A 325 8.80 5.73 -19.06
N ARG A 326 9.83 5.36 -18.29
CA ARG A 326 9.74 5.19 -16.83
C ARG A 326 9.55 6.51 -16.07
N GLY A 327 10.16 7.61 -16.54
CA GLY A 327 9.87 8.95 -16.04
C GLY A 327 8.43 9.38 -16.33
N LEU A 328 7.93 9.10 -17.54
CA LEU A 328 6.54 9.37 -17.91
C LEU A 328 5.54 8.50 -17.12
N ILE A 329 5.87 7.23 -16.83
CA ILE A 329 5.09 6.36 -15.94
C ILE A 329 4.95 6.99 -14.56
N GLN A 330 6.02 7.51 -13.96
CA GLN A 330 5.96 8.18 -12.65
C GLN A 330 5.09 9.43 -12.68
N GLN A 331 5.26 10.31 -13.69
CA GLN A 331 4.45 11.53 -13.85
C GLN A 331 2.95 11.24 -14.03
N LEU A 332 2.61 10.22 -14.82
CA LEU A 332 1.22 9.82 -15.04
C LEU A 332 0.62 9.14 -13.80
N ASP A 333 1.40 8.37 -13.03
CA ASP A 333 0.92 7.74 -11.80
C ASP A 333 0.60 8.78 -10.71
N GLU A 334 1.46 9.80 -10.59
CA GLU A 334 1.21 10.98 -9.74
C GLU A 334 -0.05 11.75 -10.19
N GLN A 335 -0.25 11.93 -11.51
CA GLN A 335 -1.44 12.60 -12.05
C GLN A 335 -2.73 11.78 -11.85
N VAL A 336 -2.67 10.45 -11.95
CA VAL A 336 -3.80 9.55 -11.67
C VAL A 336 -4.12 9.52 -10.17
N GLY A 337 -3.12 9.71 -9.31
CA GLY A 337 -3.26 9.80 -7.85
C GLY A 337 -3.78 11.14 -7.33
N ASP A 338 -3.88 12.20 -8.15
CA ASP A 338 -4.37 13.51 -7.69
C ASP A 338 -5.89 13.54 -7.50
N ALA A 339 -6.32 13.48 -6.24
CA ALA A 339 -7.72 13.52 -5.84
C ALA A 339 -8.44 14.80 -6.28
N PHE A 340 -7.72 15.93 -6.40
CA PHE A 340 -8.33 17.18 -6.87
C PHE A 340 -8.76 17.05 -8.33
N THR A 341 -7.82 16.75 -9.24
CA THR A 341 -8.09 16.53 -10.67
C THR A 341 -9.10 15.39 -10.89
N MET A 342 -9.03 14.31 -10.11
CA MET A 342 -10.02 13.22 -10.16
C MET A 342 -11.45 13.72 -9.86
N SER A 343 -11.61 14.67 -8.93
CA SER A 343 -12.91 15.22 -8.55
C SER A 343 -13.44 16.32 -9.49
N THR A 344 -12.55 17.16 -10.05
CA THR A 344 -12.91 18.34 -10.86
C THR A 344 -12.88 18.07 -12.36
N GLU A 345 -11.87 17.34 -12.83
CA GLU A 345 -11.52 17.11 -14.23
C GLU A 345 -11.34 15.60 -14.51
N PRO A 346 -12.34 14.74 -14.19
CA PRO A 346 -12.21 13.28 -14.25
C PRO A 346 -11.90 12.73 -15.65
N LEU A 347 -12.13 13.53 -16.70
CA LEU A 347 -11.72 13.23 -18.07
C LEU A 347 -10.20 13.22 -18.22
N VAL A 348 -9.50 14.17 -17.58
CA VAL A 348 -8.03 14.28 -17.57
C VAL A 348 -7.43 13.12 -16.79
N SER A 349 -7.97 12.77 -15.62
CA SER A 349 -7.52 11.58 -14.89
C SER A 349 -7.76 10.28 -15.67
N LEU A 350 -8.87 10.15 -16.40
CA LEU A 350 -9.13 8.97 -17.22
C LEU A 350 -8.22 8.90 -18.47
N GLN A 351 -7.89 10.05 -19.07
CA GLN A 351 -6.88 10.15 -20.13
C GLN A 351 -5.48 9.78 -19.61
N ALA A 352 -5.11 10.25 -18.42
CA ALA A 352 -3.87 9.87 -17.76
C ALA A 352 -3.80 8.36 -17.51
N CYS A 353 -4.91 7.74 -17.05
CA CYS A 353 -5.01 6.29 -16.93
C CYS A 353 -4.81 5.56 -18.26
N GLN A 354 -5.41 6.06 -19.35
CA GLN A 354 -5.27 5.46 -20.69
C GLN A 354 -3.84 5.58 -21.22
N ALA A 355 -3.21 6.76 -21.05
CA ALA A 355 -1.82 6.99 -21.43
C ALA A 355 -0.86 6.10 -20.63
N LEU A 356 -1.05 5.99 -19.31
CA LEU A 356 -0.25 5.16 -18.42
C LEU A 356 -0.34 3.68 -18.80
N LEU A 357 -1.53 3.18 -19.21
CA LEU A 357 -1.67 1.82 -19.72
C LEU A 357 -0.83 1.60 -20.99
N GLY A 358 -0.83 2.56 -21.91
CA GLY A 358 0.00 2.52 -23.12
C GLY A 358 1.48 2.45 -22.80
N VAL A 359 2.00 3.39 -22.00
CA VAL A 359 3.43 3.46 -21.66
C VAL A 359 3.89 2.25 -20.85
N LEU A 360 3.03 1.67 -20.00
CA LEU A 360 3.32 0.41 -19.31
C LEU A 360 3.45 -0.77 -20.29
N ILE A 361 2.59 -0.86 -21.32
CA ILE A 361 2.69 -1.89 -22.36
C ILE A 361 3.92 -1.68 -23.24
N ASP A 362 4.27 -0.43 -23.57
CA ASP A 362 5.47 -0.10 -24.37
C ASP A 362 6.80 -0.36 -23.62
N GLU A 363 6.79 -0.30 -22.28
CA GLU A 363 7.97 -0.54 -21.43
C GLU A 363 8.11 -2.01 -20.98
N TYR A 364 7.00 -2.70 -20.74
CA TYR A 364 7.00 -4.03 -20.12
C TYR A 364 6.35 -5.13 -20.96
N GLY A 365 5.75 -4.79 -22.11
CA GLY A 365 4.91 -5.70 -22.88
C GLY A 365 3.57 -6.00 -22.19
N SER A 366 2.76 -6.87 -22.82
CA SER A 366 1.42 -7.24 -22.37
C SER A 366 1.38 -8.25 -21.20
N HIS A 367 2.36 -8.19 -20.28
CA HIS A 367 2.47 -9.09 -19.13
C HIS A 367 1.60 -8.62 -17.95
N ASP A 368 1.33 -9.49 -16.98
CA ASP A 368 0.48 -9.21 -15.80
C ASP A 368 1.23 -8.36 -14.74
N MET A 369 1.79 -7.22 -15.17
CA MET A 369 2.59 -6.33 -14.32
C MET A 369 1.76 -5.76 -13.16
N ALA A 370 2.30 -5.78 -11.94
CA ALA A 370 1.59 -5.40 -10.70
C ALA A 370 1.04 -3.95 -10.66
N LEU A 371 1.47 -3.06 -11.56
CA LEU A 371 0.89 -1.71 -11.71
C LEU A 371 -0.46 -1.74 -12.45
N ILE A 372 -0.67 -2.66 -13.40
CA ILE A 372 -1.91 -2.81 -14.19
C ILE A 372 -3.16 -3.07 -13.31
N PRO A 373 -3.15 -3.97 -12.30
CA PRO A 373 -4.30 -4.14 -11.41
C PRO A 373 -4.58 -2.93 -10.51
N ARG A 374 -3.59 -2.07 -10.23
CA ARG A 374 -3.82 -0.77 -9.57
C ARG A 374 -4.42 0.23 -10.54
N LEU A 375 -3.83 0.41 -11.72
CA LEU A 375 -4.31 1.31 -12.76
C LEU A 375 -5.79 1.09 -13.12
N TYR A 376 -6.19 -0.16 -13.29
CA TYR A 376 -7.60 -0.51 -13.53
C TYR A 376 -8.51 -0.31 -12.29
N TYR A 377 -7.95 -0.35 -11.08
CA TYR A 377 -8.69 0.04 -9.88
C TYR A 377 -8.88 1.56 -9.82
N ASP A 378 -7.88 2.35 -10.20
CA ASP A 378 -7.97 3.81 -10.19
C ASP A 378 -8.90 4.34 -11.30
N ALA A 379 -8.88 3.74 -12.48
CA ALA A 379 -9.90 3.95 -13.51
C ALA A 379 -11.32 3.56 -13.04
N PHE A 380 -11.46 2.52 -12.21
CA PHE A 380 -12.72 2.19 -11.53
C PHE A 380 -13.14 3.29 -10.54
N GLN A 381 -12.20 3.85 -9.75
CA GLN A 381 -12.47 4.91 -8.78
C GLN A 381 -12.97 6.18 -9.50
N ILE A 382 -12.26 6.65 -10.52
CA ILE A 382 -12.66 7.79 -11.36
C ILE A 382 -14.08 7.58 -11.94
N ALA A 383 -14.35 6.39 -12.50
CA ALA A 383 -15.66 6.08 -13.07
C ALA A 383 -16.79 6.05 -12.02
N ILE A 384 -16.59 5.37 -10.88
CA ILE A 384 -17.65 5.18 -9.88
C ILE A 384 -17.95 6.45 -9.09
N THR A 385 -16.94 7.30 -8.86
CA THR A 385 -17.05 8.59 -8.16
C THR A 385 -17.90 9.61 -8.93
N HIS A 386 -18.04 9.45 -10.26
CA HIS A 386 -18.93 10.25 -11.12
C HIS A 386 -20.22 9.51 -11.55
N GLY A 387 -20.45 8.32 -10.97
CA GLY A 387 -21.69 7.53 -11.11
C GLY A 387 -21.72 6.53 -12.26
N ASP A 388 -20.61 6.28 -12.95
CA ASP A 388 -20.55 5.43 -14.14
C ASP A 388 -20.36 3.94 -13.81
N GLN A 389 -21.43 3.31 -13.31
CA GLN A 389 -21.43 1.89 -12.99
C GLN A 389 -21.12 0.98 -14.19
N ALA A 390 -21.42 1.41 -15.42
CA ALA A 390 -21.17 0.63 -16.63
C ALA A 390 -19.66 0.50 -16.92
N ARG A 391 -18.92 1.61 -16.91
CA ARG A 391 -17.46 1.58 -17.08
C ARG A 391 -16.75 1.08 -15.82
N ALA A 392 -17.19 1.49 -14.64
CA ALA A 392 -16.63 1.01 -13.38
C ALA A 392 -16.66 -0.53 -13.29
N LYS A 393 -17.78 -1.18 -13.63
CA LYS A 393 -17.87 -2.65 -13.69
C LYS A 393 -16.74 -3.27 -14.53
N VAL A 394 -16.46 -2.70 -15.71
CA VAL A 394 -15.46 -3.22 -16.66
C VAL A 394 -14.03 -2.96 -16.16
N PHE A 395 -13.76 -1.79 -15.58
CA PHE A 395 -12.48 -1.49 -14.95
C PHE A 395 -12.21 -2.41 -13.74
N ALA A 396 -13.22 -2.63 -12.87
CA ALA A 396 -13.13 -3.60 -11.78
C ALA A 396 -12.93 -5.03 -12.29
N GLU A 397 -13.58 -5.44 -13.39
CA GLU A 397 -13.38 -6.76 -14.01
C GLU A 397 -11.94 -6.95 -14.51
N ARG A 398 -11.31 -5.92 -15.10
CA ARG A 398 -9.91 -5.95 -15.53
C ARG A 398 -8.94 -5.95 -14.36
N SER A 399 -9.17 -5.10 -13.36
CA SER A 399 -8.38 -5.08 -12.12
C SER A 399 -8.43 -6.45 -11.42
N TYR A 400 -9.62 -7.03 -11.26
CA TYR A 400 -9.81 -8.35 -10.67
C TYR A 400 -9.06 -9.45 -11.43
N LYS A 401 -9.18 -9.52 -12.77
CA LYS A 401 -8.46 -10.52 -13.59
C LYS A 401 -6.94 -10.41 -13.43
N ALA A 402 -6.39 -9.20 -13.45
CA ALA A 402 -4.96 -8.99 -13.23
C ALA A 402 -4.53 -9.36 -11.78
N ARG A 403 -5.32 -9.00 -10.74
CA ARG A 403 -5.03 -9.40 -9.35
C ARG A 403 -5.08 -10.91 -9.13
N VAL A 404 -5.95 -11.65 -9.83
CA VAL A 404 -5.94 -13.11 -9.78
C VAL A 404 -4.60 -13.68 -10.28
N ALA A 405 -3.97 -13.07 -11.28
CA ALA A 405 -2.63 -13.45 -11.73
C ALA A 405 -1.52 -13.03 -10.75
N CYS A 406 -1.48 -11.76 -10.32
CA CYS A 406 -0.38 -11.25 -9.48
C CYS A 406 -0.47 -11.68 -7.99
N GLU A 407 -1.68 -11.96 -7.48
CA GLU A 407 -1.96 -12.13 -6.04
C GLU A 407 -2.80 -13.37 -5.68
N GLY A 408 -3.56 -13.92 -6.64
CA GLY A 408 -4.47 -15.05 -6.42
C GLY A 408 -5.86 -14.67 -5.87
N GLU A 409 -6.79 -15.62 -5.97
CA GLU A 409 -8.21 -15.51 -5.54
C GLU A 409 -8.40 -15.28 -4.03
N ASP A 410 -7.46 -15.74 -3.21
CA ASP A 410 -7.48 -15.65 -1.76
C ASP A 410 -6.85 -14.36 -1.21
N SER A 411 -6.29 -13.47 -2.06
CA SER A 411 -5.88 -12.13 -1.64
C SER A 411 -7.09 -11.30 -1.15
N PRO A 412 -6.97 -10.58 -0.02
CA PRO A 412 -7.99 -9.62 0.43
C PRO A 412 -8.32 -8.54 -0.61
N ALA A 413 -7.32 -8.08 -1.38
CA ALA A 413 -7.52 -7.09 -2.44
C ALA A 413 -8.25 -7.69 -3.65
N THR A 414 -7.88 -8.91 -4.09
CA THR A 414 -8.62 -9.64 -5.14
C THR A 414 -10.09 -9.82 -4.77
N LYS A 415 -10.38 -10.26 -3.52
CA LYS A 415 -11.75 -10.39 -3.00
C LYS A 415 -12.51 -9.06 -3.01
N LYS A 416 -11.89 -7.96 -2.57
CA LYS A 416 -12.48 -6.61 -2.59
C LYS A 416 -12.90 -6.23 -4.01
N VAL A 417 -12.00 -6.36 -4.99
CA VAL A 417 -12.30 -5.99 -6.38
C VAL A 417 -13.32 -6.93 -7.03
N LYS A 418 -13.30 -8.24 -6.71
CA LYS A 418 -14.32 -9.21 -7.14
C LYS A 418 -15.73 -8.81 -6.68
N GLY A 419 -15.87 -8.30 -5.46
CA GLY A 419 -17.12 -7.72 -4.95
C GLY A 419 -17.55 -6.44 -5.69
N LEU A 420 -16.62 -5.51 -5.92
CA LEU A 420 -16.88 -4.25 -6.63
C LEU A 420 -17.21 -4.46 -8.12
N MET A 421 -16.66 -5.48 -8.77
CA MET A 421 -17.07 -5.92 -10.12
C MET A 421 -18.54 -6.36 -10.14
N GLN A 422 -18.99 -7.11 -9.14
CA GLN A 422 -20.38 -7.57 -9.04
C GLN A 422 -21.33 -6.42 -8.67
N ASN A 423 -20.90 -5.49 -7.82
CA ASN A 423 -21.69 -4.35 -7.38
C ASN A 423 -20.88 -3.05 -7.24
N PRO A 424 -20.64 -2.31 -8.34
CA PRO A 424 -19.83 -1.09 -8.31
C PRO A 424 -20.34 -0.04 -7.30
N ALA A 425 -21.66 0.06 -7.15
CA ALA A 425 -22.33 0.99 -6.24
C ALA A 425 -22.18 0.67 -4.74
N SER A 426 -21.47 -0.40 -4.33
CA SER A 426 -21.05 -0.58 -2.93
C SER A 426 -19.68 0.02 -2.62
N HIS A 427 -19.06 0.75 -3.55
CA HIS A 427 -17.91 1.60 -3.20
C HIS A 427 -18.36 2.82 -2.39
N SER A 428 -17.61 3.20 -1.37
CA SER A 428 -17.90 4.36 -0.52
C SER A 428 -17.99 5.67 -1.30
N SER A 429 -17.22 5.81 -2.38
CA SER A 429 -17.23 7.01 -3.24
C SER A 429 -18.34 7.03 -4.29
N PHE A 430 -19.28 6.08 -4.33
CA PHE A 430 -20.26 5.99 -5.42
C PHE A 430 -21.06 7.28 -5.62
N ALA A 431 -20.82 7.93 -6.76
CA ALA A 431 -21.39 9.22 -7.13
C ALA A 431 -21.17 10.36 -6.09
N LEU A 432 -20.03 10.32 -5.40
CA LEU A 432 -19.62 11.27 -4.36
C LEU A 432 -19.31 12.66 -4.93
N CYS A 433 -18.49 12.76 -5.97
CA CYS A 433 -18.15 14.05 -6.60
C CYS A 433 -19.21 14.50 -7.60
N SER A 434 -19.78 13.59 -8.40
CA SER A 434 -20.85 13.96 -9.33
C SER A 434 -21.76 12.79 -9.76
N LYS A 435 -22.80 13.13 -10.53
CA LYS A 435 -23.66 12.19 -11.26
C LYS A 435 -23.63 12.43 -12.77
N MET A 436 -22.60 13.10 -13.28
CA MET A 436 -22.50 13.51 -14.69
C MET A 436 -22.41 12.31 -15.65
N TRP A 437 -21.88 11.17 -15.19
CA TRP A 437 -21.76 9.95 -15.98
C TRP A 437 -22.69 8.84 -15.48
N LYS A 438 -23.84 9.18 -14.89
CA LYS A 438 -24.77 8.23 -14.27
C LYS A 438 -25.23 7.14 -15.26
N THR A 439 -24.69 5.94 -15.10
CA THR A 439 -25.10 4.72 -15.84
C THR A 439 -25.54 3.61 -14.88
N SER A 440 -26.15 2.55 -15.42
CA SER A 440 -26.35 1.28 -14.71
C SER A 440 -25.22 0.31 -15.07
N LYS A 441 -24.89 -0.63 -14.17
CA LYS A 441 -23.99 -1.77 -14.52
C LYS A 441 -24.55 -2.67 -15.64
N THR A 442 -25.83 -2.51 -16.00
CA THR A 442 -26.48 -3.15 -17.15
C THR A 442 -26.42 -2.32 -18.45
N SER A 443 -25.93 -1.07 -18.41
CA SER A 443 -25.79 -0.17 -19.58
C SER A 443 -24.50 -0.41 -20.38
N GLN A 444 -23.72 -1.45 -20.05
CA GLN A 444 -22.55 -1.86 -20.82
C GLN A 444 -22.97 -2.26 -22.27
N PRO A 445 -22.34 -1.71 -23.32
CA PRO A 445 -22.61 -2.11 -24.70
C PRO A 445 -22.30 -3.59 -24.92
N LYS A 446 -23.17 -4.28 -25.69
CA LYS A 446 -23.07 -5.73 -25.95
C LYS A 446 -22.58 -6.10 -27.35
N ASN A 447 -22.76 -5.20 -28.33
CA ASN A 447 -22.61 -5.50 -29.76
C ASN A 447 -21.55 -4.60 -30.43
N LEU A 448 -20.55 -4.13 -29.67
CA LEU A 448 -19.43 -3.34 -30.20
C LEU A 448 -18.26 -4.26 -30.58
N GLY A 449 -17.55 -3.94 -31.66
CA GLY A 449 -16.24 -4.54 -31.94
C GLY A 449 -15.20 -4.14 -30.87
N ILE A 450 -14.13 -4.91 -30.72
CA ILE A 450 -13.10 -4.69 -29.67
C ILE A 450 -12.61 -3.23 -29.66
N ASN A 451 -12.23 -2.69 -30.82
CA ASN A 451 -11.73 -1.31 -30.95
C ASN A 451 -12.80 -0.25 -30.63
N GLU A 452 -14.08 -0.54 -30.81
CA GLU A 452 -15.19 0.34 -30.45
C GLU A 452 -15.51 0.26 -28.95
N PHE A 453 -15.35 -0.93 -28.36
CA PHE A 453 -15.51 -1.16 -26.93
C PHE A 453 -14.41 -0.46 -26.12
N GLU A 454 -13.13 -0.53 -26.55
CA GLU A 454 -12.06 0.26 -25.92
C GLU A 454 -12.32 1.77 -26.06
N LYS A 455 -12.76 2.24 -27.24
CA LYS A 455 -13.14 3.65 -27.45
C LYS A 455 -14.32 4.09 -26.59
N TRP A 456 -15.26 3.20 -26.26
CA TRP A 456 -16.34 3.48 -25.31
C TRP A 456 -15.85 3.50 -23.86
N LEU A 457 -15.01 2.54 -23.48
CA LEU A 457 -14.49 2.39 -22.12
C LEU A 457 -13.59 3.58 -21.73
N TRP A 458 -12.66 3.94 -22.61
CA TRP A 458 -11.74 5.07 -22.41
C TRP A 458 -12.29 6.40 -22.94
N ARG A 459 -13.59 6.48 -23.27
CA ARG A 459 -14.19 7.71 -23.79
C ARG A 459 -14.07 8.83 -22.77
N HIS A 460 -13.29 9.83 -23.14
CA HIS A 460 -13.33 11.17 -22.59
C HIS A 460 -14.30 12.02 -23.43
#